data_AF-A0A1S9CPM8-F1
#
_entry.id   AF-A0A1S9CPM8-F1
#
_cell.length_a   1.000
_cell.length_b   1.000
_cell.length_c   1.000
_cell.angle_alpha   90.00
_cell.angle_beta   90.00
_cell.angle_gamma   90.00
#
_symmetry.space_group_name_H-M   'P 1'
#
loop_
_entity.id
_entity.type
_entity.pdbx_description
1 polymer ?
#
loop_
_entity_poly.entity_id
_entity_poly.type
_entity_poly.pdbx_seq_one_letter_code
_entity_poly.pdbx_strand_id
1 'polypeptide(L)' 'MINGEKIFVTIRREFRAGGAVPRNREEIYSAMITWGFLSYYDDEISIPNNELMIEFELALQEDCFVEIIELDL' A
#
# COMPACT_ATOMS: atom_id res chain seq x y z
N MET A 1 4.25 -7.79 -6.89
CA MET A 1 5.38 -8.10 -6.02
C MET A 1 5.78 -6.90 -5.14
N ILE A 2 5.84 -7.09 -3.83
CA ILE A 2 6.42 -6.16 -2.84
C ILE A 2 7.51 -6.94 -2.10
N ASN A 3 8.75 -6.45 -2.06
CA ASN A 3 9.87 -7.16 -1.43
C ASN A 3 10.06 -8.61 -1.91
N GLY A 4 9.93 -8.85 -3.22
CA GLY A 4 9.99 -10.21 -3.78
C GLY A 4 8.76 -11.09 -3.52
N GLU A 5 7.82 -10.67 -2.66
CA GLU A 5 6.62 -11.43 -2.32
C GLU A 5 5.41 -10.99 -3.15
N LYS A 6 4.60 -11.97 -3.58
CA LYS A 6 3.35 -11.70 -4.29
C LYS A 6 2.24 -11.45 -3.28
N ILE A 7 1.66 -10.26 -3.36
CA ILE A 7 0.48 -9.90 -2.57
C ILE A 7 -0.73 -9.98 -3.48
N PHE A 8 -1.55 -11.00 -3.23
CA PHE A 8 -2.86 -11.15 -3.87
C PHE A 8 -3.89 -10.37 -3.08
N VAL A 9 -4.62 -9.48 -3.75
CA VAL A 9 -5.73 -8.75 -3.14
C VAL A 9 -6.78 -8.45 -4.20
N THR A 10 -8.05 -8.59 -3.82
CA THR A 10 -9.16 -8.20 -4.69
C THR A 10 -9.64 -6.82 -4.28
N ILE A 11 -9.37 -5.81 -5.09
CA ILE A 11 -9.86 -4.45 -4.82
C ILE A 11 -11.27 -4.32 -5.37
N ARG A 12 -12.26 -4.34 -4.48
CA ARG A 12 -13.68 -4.30 -4.86
C ARG A 12 -14.21 -2.91 -5.15
N ARG A 13 -13.54 -1.86 -4.66
CA ARG A 13 -13.95 -0.46 -4.80
C ARG A 13 -12.74 0.44 -4.94
N GLU A 14 -12.85 1.44 -5.82
CA GLU A 14 -11.85 2.50 -5.96
C GLU A 14 -11.98 3.51 -4.82
N PHE A 15 -10.87 3.78 -4.14
CA PHE A 15 -10.75 4.81 -3.13
C PHE A 15 -10.11 6.06 -3.73
N ARG A 16 -10.91 7.12 -3.94
CA ARG A 16 -10.47 8.32 -4.66
C ARG A 16 -10.06 9.44 -3.71
N ALA A 17 -9.09 10.25 -4.15
CA ALA A 17 -8.65 11.45 -3.45
C ALA A 17 -9.83 12.45 -3.25
N GLY A 18 -9.92 13.03 -2.05
CA GLY A 18 -11.06 13.87 -1.64
C GLY A 18 -12.21 13.12 -0.96
N GLY A 19 -12.09 11.79 -0.83
CA GLY A 19 -13.00 10.95 -0.04
C GLY A 19 -12.64 10.89 1.45
N ALA A 20 -13.19 9.89 2.15
CA ALA A 20 -12.86 9.62 3.54
C ALA A 20 -11.35 9.28 3.73
N VAL A 21 -10.88 9.20 4.96
CA VAL A 21 -9.57 8.59 5.26
C VAL A 21 -9.71 7.07 5.13
N PRO A 22 -8.81 6.36 4.41
CA PRO A 22 -8.89 4.91 4.25
C PRO A 22 -8.71 4.21 5.60
N ARG A 23 -9.55 3.23 5.91
CA ARG A 23 -9.65 2.60 7.25
C ARG A 23 -9.21 1.14 7.28
N ASN A 24 -9.04 0.52 6.12
CA ASN A 24 -8.63 -0.87 6.01
C ASN A 24 -7.59 -1.04 4.91
N ARG A 25 -6.94 -2.21 4.87
CA ARG A 25 -5.85 -2.50 3.93
C ARG A 25 -6.26 -2.33 2.47
N GLU A 26 -7.47 -2.76 2.08
CA GLU A 26 -7.95 -2.64 0.70
C GLU A 26 -8.12 -1.18 0.28
N GLU A 27 -8.66 -0.33 1.18
CA GLU A 27 -8.80 1.10 0.95
C GLU A 27 -7.44 1.81 0.87
N ILE A 28 -6.50 1.44 1.75
CA ILE A 28 -5.13 1.96 1.71
C ILE A 28 -4.47 1.60 0.38
N TYR A 29 -4.55 0.33 -0.04
CA TYR A 29 -4.00 -0.11 -1.32
C TYR A 29 -4.66 0.58 -2.50
N SER A 30 -5.98 0.73 -2.49
CA SER A 30 -6.69 1.42 -3.57
C SER A 30 -6.29 2.90 -3.67
N ALA A 31 -6.10 3.58 -2.54
CA ALA A 31 -5.58 4.95 -2.52
C ALA A 31 -4.16 5.03 -3.08
N MET A 32 -3.26 4.13 -2.64
CA MET A 32 -1.87 4.06 -3.11
C MET A 32 -1.77 3.75 -4.60
N ILE A 33 -2.65 2.90 -5.15
CA ILE A 33 -2.74 2.65 -6.59
C ILE A 33 -3.19 3.91 -7.34
N THR A 34 -4.24 4.57 -6.83
CA THR A 34 -4.77 5.80 -7.44
C THR A 34 -3.72 6.92 -7.48
N TRP A 35 -2.86 6.98 -6.46
CA TRP A 35 -1.74 7.93 -6.40
C TRP A 35 -0.50 7.50 -7.19
N GLY A 36 -0.48 6.29 -7.76
CA GLY A 36 0.62 5.78 -8.56
C GLY A 36 1.79 5.20 -7.77
N PHE A 37 1.65 5.01 -6.45
CA PHE A 37 2.66 4.34 -5.63
C PHE A 37 2.67 2.83 -5.83
N LEU A 38 1.53 2.25 -6.21
CA LEU A 38 1.35 0.83 -6.49
C LEU A 38 0.75 0.63 -7.87
N SER A 39 1.08 -0.49 -8.49
CA SER A 39 0.44 -1.02 -9.69
C SER A 39 -0.40 -2.23 -9.34
N TYR A 40 -1.56 -2.35 -9.98
CA TYR A 40 -2.49 -3.46 -9.78
C TYR A 40 -2.85 -4.08 -11.12
N TYR A 41 -2.61 -5.38 -11.25
CA TYR A 41 -2.89 -6.15 -12.46
C TYR A 41 -3.10 -7.62 -12.07
N ASP A 42 -4.12 -8.25 -12.64
CA ASP A 42 -4.42 -9.69 -12.43
C ASP A 42 -4.46 -10.09 -10.94
N ASP A 43 -5.21 -9.32 -10.15
CA ASP A 43 -5.34 -9.48 -8.69
C ASP A 43 -4.01 -9.41 -7.90
N GLU A 44 -2.92 -8.95 -8.52
CA GLU A 44 -1.61 -8.77 -7.89
C GLU A 44 -1.26 -7.28 -7.75
N ILE A 45 -0.77 -6.91 -6.58
CA ILE A 45 -0.16 -5.59 -6.33
C ILE A 45 1.36 -5.66 -6.52
N SER A 46 1.94 -4.64 -7.17
CA SER A 46 3.38 -4.45 -7.29
C SER A 46 3.80 -2.99 -7.04
N ILE A 47 5.03 -2.78 -6.58
CA ILE A 47 5.64 -1.45 -6.54
C ILE A 47 6.31 -1.22 -7.92
N PRO A 48 5.86 -0.24 -8.73
CA PRO A 48 6.36 -0.06 -10.09
C PRO A 48 7.75 0.58 -10.16
N ASN A 49 8.23 1.19 -9.07
CA ASN A 49 9.47 1.95 -9.03
C ASN A 49 10.48 1.27 -8.07
N ASN A 50 11.68 0.99 -8.57
CA ASN A 50 12.72 0.28 -7.80
C ASN A 50 13.24 1.09 -6.60
N GLU A 51 13.38 2.41 -6.72
CA GLU A 51 13.79 3.28 -5.60
C GLU A 51 12.71 3.27 -4.51
N LEU A 52 11.44 3.37 -4.89
CA LEU A 52 10.31 3.28 -3.96
C LEU A 52 10.24 1.92 -3.27
N MET A 53 10.59 0.83 -3.97
CA MET A 53 10.65 -0.51 -3.39
C MET A 53 11.76 -0.59 -2.33
N ILE A 54 12.94 -0.04 -2.62
CA ILE A 54 14.07 0.00 -1.68
C ILE A 54 13.70 0.83 -0.45
N GLU A 55 13.14 2.03 -0.62
CA GLU A 55 12.69 2.86 0.51
C GLU A 55 11.61 2.17 1.35
N PHE A 56 10.69 1.44 0.71
CA PHE A 56 9.68 0.65 1.42
C PHE A 56 10.31 -0.51 2.22
N GLU A 57 11.26 -1.23 1.63
CA GLU A 57 12.00 -2.29 2.32
C GLU A 57 12.82 -1.75 3.50
N LEU A 58 13.48 -0.60 3.33
CA LEU A 58 14.21 0.08 4.40
C LEU A 58 13.26 0.51 5.52
N ALA A 59 12.12 1.11 5.18
CA ALA A 59 11.11 1.52 6.16
C ALA A 59 10.52 0.34 6.96
N LEU A 60 10.44 -0.85 6.36
CA LEU A 60 10.02 -2.07 7.07
C LEU A 60 11.11 -2.63 8.01
N GLN A 61 12.39 -2.37 7.72
CA GLN A 61 13.52 -2.81 8.54
C GLN A 61 13.81 -1.85 9.69
N GLU A 62 13.51 -0.56 9.50
CA GLU A 62 13.53 0.42 10.57
C GLU A 62 12.30 0.19 11.48
N ASP A 63 12.49 0.26 12.80
CA ASP A 63 11.40 0.19 13.80
C ASP A 63 10.33 1.29 13.62
N CYS A 64 10.50 2.18 12.63
CA CYS A 64 9.63 3.30 12.29
C CYS A 64 8.21 2.88 11.84
N PHE A 65 8.03 1.65 11.34
CA PHE A 65 6.69 1.15 10.98
C PHE A 65 5.88 0.60 12.17
N VAL A 66 6.52 0.33 13.31
CA VAL A 66 5.85 -0.29 14.48
C VAL A 66 4.98 0.74 15.25
N GLU A 67 5.19 2.03 15.03
CA GLU A 67 4.50 3.10 15.78
C GLU A 67 3.21 3.65 15.15
N ILE A 68 2.71 3.08 14.05
CA ILE A 68 1.46 3.54 13.40
C ILE A 68 0.33 2.50 13.52
N ILE A 69 0.06 2.02 14.74
CA ILE A 69 -1.26 1.46 15.10
C ILE A 69 -1.62 1.87 16.54
N GLU A 70 -1.68 3.18 16.80
CA GLU A 70 -2.59 3.73 17.81
C GLU A 70 -3.36 4.89 17.16
N LEU A 71 -4.31 4.53 16.28
CA LEU A 71 -5.48 5.38 16.11
C LEU A 71 -6.38 5.10 17.31
N ASP A 72 -6.15 5.85 18.39
CA ASP A 72 -7.09 5.97 19.49
C ASP A 72 -8.47 6.39 18.92
N LEU A 73 -9.40 5.43 18.93
CA LEU A 73 -10.84 5.61 18.72
C LEU A 73 -11.55 5.76 20.06
#